data_AF-A0A9P5SYL0-F1
#
_entry.id   AF-A0A9P5SYL0-F1
#
_cell.length_a   1.000
_cell.length_b   1.000
_cell.length_c   1.000
_cell.angle_alpha   90.00
_cell.angle_beta   90.00
_cell.angle_gamma   90.00
#
_symmetry.space_group_name_H-M   'P 1'
#
loop_
_entity.id
_entity.type
_entity.pdbx_description
1 polymer ?
#
loop_
_entity_poly.entity_id
_entity_poly.type
_entity_poly.pdbx_seq_one_letter_code
_entity_poly.pdbx_strand_id
1 'polypeptide(L)'
;MNVFTSVLRQQLQKPSALPRTLVQRAPTTIVRPTSAIRYYATVRKEHTSASRTINFILGTSMVVAGVVGISYGFDSRASIHKYVFVPLLHWTMDPETAHQVGIKLLKTGLSPRDTQEDDPSLEVKLWNKTFSNPVGMAAGFDKHAEAIDGLFDLGFGYVEIGSVTPLPQ
;
A
#
# COMPACT_ATOMS: atom_id res chain seq x y z
N MET A 1 99.14 -43.92 -40.55
CA MET A 1 99.25 -45.27 -41.13
C MET A 1 97.84 -45.75 -41.40
N ASN A 2 97.32 -45.51 -42.60
CA ASN A 2 97.42 -46.39 -43.78
C ASN A 2 96.62 -47.69 -43.57
N VAL A 3 95.74 -48.18 -44.45
CA VAL A 3 95.20 -47.78 -45.77
C VAL A 3 94.39 -49.01 -46.24
N PHE A 4 93.25 -48.83 -46.91
CA PHE A 4 92.67 -49.72 -47.97
C PHE A 4 92.22 -51.16 -47.58
N THR A 5 91.26 -51.87 -48.19
CA THR A 5 90.38 -51.75 -49.38
C THR A 5 89.31 -52.85 -49.25
N SER A 6 88.04 -52.58 -49.56
CA SER A 6 87.27 -53.02 -50.75
C SER A 6 87.28 -54.54 -51.03
N VAL A 7 86.13 -55.18 -51.28
CA VAL A 7 85.66 -55.47 -52.65
C VAL A 7 84.25 -56.10 -52.64
N LEU A 8 83.40 -55.59 -53.55
CA LEU A 8 82.22 -56.15 -54.24
C LEU A 8 81.05 -56.75 -53.43
N ARG A 9 79.83 -56.17 -53.43
CA ARG A 9 78.89 -55.83 -54.53
C ARG A 9 78.22 -57.05 -55.18
N GLN A 10 77.05 -57.41 -54.66
CA GLN A 10 75.97 -58.09 -55.39
C GLN A 10 74.71 -57.23 -55.18
N GLN A 11 74.52 -56.17 -55.99
CA GLN A 11 73.65 -56.16 -57.17
C GLN A 11 72.21 -56.63 -56.83
N LEU A 12 71.33 -55.74 -56.39
CA LEU A 12 70.49 -54.84 -57.21
C LEU A 12 69.52 -55.57 -58.16
N GLN A 13 68.25 -55.62 -57.75
CA GLN A 13 67.02 -55.33 -58.51
C GLN A 13 65.83 -55.76 -57.63
N LYS A 14 64.74 -55.03 -57.41
CA LYS A 14 64.12 -53.89 -58.10
C LYS A 14 63.07 -53.27 -57.14
N PRO A 15 62.66 -51.99 -57.30
CA PRO A 15 61.96 -51.23 -56.25
C PRO A 15 60.43 -51.21 -56.44
N SER A 16 59.70 -50.92 -55.36
CA SER A 16 58.37 -50.30 -55.46
C SER A 16 58.14 -49.36 -54.28
N ALA A 17 57.58 -48.21 -54.60
CA ALA A 17 57.68 -46.96 -53.87
C ALA A 17 56.44 -46.69 -53.00
N LEU A 18 56.71 -46.16 -51.80
CA LEU A 18 56.01 -45.08 -51.08
C LEU A 18 54.57 -45.30 -50.54
N PRO A 19 54.12 -44.52 -49.53
CA PRO A 19 54.85 -43.56 -48.68
C PRO A 19 54.72 -43.82 -47.17
N ARG A 20 55.72 -43.33 -46.44
CA ARG A 20 55.61 -42.93 -45.03
C ARG A 20 54.78 -41.65 -44.95
N THR A 21 53.65 -41.69 -44.24
CA THR A 21 53.08 -40.51 -43.59
C THR A 21 53.45 -40.54 -42.12
N LEU A 22 54.52 -39.83 -41.79
CA LEU A 22 54.83 -39.40 -40.43
C LEU A 22 54.19 -38.02 -40.25
N VAL A 23 53.00 -37.96 -39.63
CA VAL A 23 52.58 -36.79 -38.84
C VAL A 23 51.83 -37.28 -37.61
N GLN A 24 52.64 -37.52 -36.58
CA GLN A 24 52.37 -37.37 -35.16
C GLN A 24 51.30 -36.32 -34.81
N ARG A 25 50.30 -36.70 -34.00
CA ARG A 25 49.80 -35.88 -32.88
C ARG A 25 49.45 -36.78 -31.70
N ALA A 26 50.02 -36.43 -30.55
CA ALA A 26 49.79 -37.04 -29.24
C ALA A 26 48.29 -37.03 -28.87
N PRO A 27 47.84 -37.90 -27.94
CA PRO A 27 46.49 -37.83 -27.42
C PRO A 27 46.32 -36.46 -26.74
N THR A 28 45.57 -35.57 -27.37
CA THR A 28 44.89 -34.53 -26.61
C THR A 28 43.95 -35.29 -25.69
N THR A 29 44.32 -35.38 -24.41
CA THR A 29 43.38 -35.72 -23.33
C THR A 29 42.29 -34.67 -23.39
N ILE A 30 41.28 -34.92 -24.22
CA ILE A 30 40.00 -34.23 -24.13
C ILE A 30 39.44 -34.74 -22.81
N VAL A 31 39.71 -33.97 -21.76
CA VAL A 31 39.04 -34.08 -20.48
C VAL A 31 37.56 -34.10 -20.83
N ARG A 32 36.94 -35.26 -20.64
CA ARG A 32 35.49 -35.42 -20.74
C ARG A 32 34.89 -34.35 -19.83
N PRO A 33 34.06 -33.41 -20.31
CA PRO A 33 33.07 -32.83 -19.44
C PRO A 33 32.05 -33.94 -19.17
N THR A 34 32.42 -34.84 -18.27
CA THR A 34 31.47 -35.65 -17.52
C THR A 34 30.52 -34.65 -16.88
N SER A 35 29.23 -34.85 -17.07
CA SER A 35 28.12 -34.04 -16.52
C SER A 35 27.79 -32.71 -17.21
N ALA A 36 27.39 -32.75 -18.48
CA ALA A 36 26.25 -31.91 -18.91
C ALA A 36 24.93 -32.57 -18.47
N ILE A 37 24.83 -32.98 -17.19
CA ILE A 37 23.58 -33.38 -16.58
C ILE A 37 22.94 -32.10 -16.06
N ARG A 38 21.84 -31.71 -16.70
CA ARG A 38 20.74 -30.92 -16.12
C ARG A 38 21.15 -29.61 -15.43
N TYR A 39 21.28 -28.53 -16.18
CA TYR A 39 21.05 -27.19 -15.61
C TYR A 39 20.11 -26.32 -16.47
N TYR A 40 19.16 -26.95 -17.17
CA TYR A 40 17.83 -26.35 -17.26
C TYR A 40 17.11 -26.66 -15.96
N ALA A 41 17.62 -26.10 -14.86
CA ALA A 41 16.77 -25.85 -13.72
C ALA A 41 15.73 -24.88 -14.25
N THR A 42 14.60 -25.43 -14.69
CA THR A 42 13.37 -24.68 -14.75
C THR A 42 13.31 -23.97 -13.41
N VAL A 43 13.49 -22.65 -13.42
CA VAL A 43 13.11 -21.82 -12.28
C VAL A 43 11.61 -21.99 -12.25
N ARG A 44 11.16 -23.10 -11.65
CA ARG A 44 9.80 -23.32 -11.25
C ARG A 44 9.63 -22.22 -10.21
N LYS A 45 9.15 -21.06 -10.69
CA LYS A 45 8.62 -20.00 -9.86
C LYS A 45 7.53 -20.73 -9.09
N GLU A 46 7.88 -21.17 -7.90
CA GLU A 46 6.96 -21.89 -7.05
C GLU A 46 5.93 -20.83 -6.70
N HIS A 47 4.86 -20.78 -7.49
CA HIS A 47 3.71 -19.93 -7.22
C HIS A 47 3.01 -20.63 -6.05
N THR A 48 3.66 -20.59 -4.89
CA THR A 48 3.24 -21.29 -3.70
C THR A 48 1.87 -20.76 -3.35
N SER A 49 0.92 -21.67 -3.11
CA SER A 49 -0.38 -21.32 -2.55
C SER A 49 -0.22 -20.41 -1.32
N ALA A 50 0.86 -20.62 -0.54
CA ALA A 50 1.27 -19.77 0.57
C ALA A 50 1.45 -18.28 0.22
N SER A 51 2.09 -17.92 -0.90
CA SER A 51 2.21 -16.52 -1.33
C SER A 51 0.86 -15.89 -1.70
N ARG A 52 -0.05 -16.68 -2.29
CA ARG A 52 -1.41 -16.24 -2.62
C ARG A 52 -2.25 -16.04 -1.36
N THR A 53 -2.15 -16.95 -0.41
CA THR A 53 -2.83 -16.85 0.89
C THR A 53 -2.29 -15.68 1.72
N ILE A 54 -0.98 -15.45 1.75
CA ILE A 54 -0.39 -14.32 2.47
C ILE A 54 -0.83 -12.99 1.85
N ASN A 55 -0.79 -12.85 0.53
CA ASN A 55 -1.27 -11.64 -0.14
C ASN A 55 -2.77 -11.42 0.05
N PHE A 56 -3.56 -12.51 0.12
CA PHE A 56 -4.98 -12.44 0.43
C PHE A 56 -5.23 -11.98 1.87
N ILE A 57 -4.54 -12.54 2.86
CA ILE A 57 -4.65 -12.14 4.27
C ILE A 57 -4.19 -10.70 4.45
N LEU A 58 -3.07 -10.32 3.83
CA LEU A 58 -2.57 -8.95 3.90
C LEU A 58 -3.57 -7.98 3.26
N GLY A 59 -4.10 -8.31 2.09
CA GLY A 59 -5.12 -7.53 1.41
C GLY A 59 -6.40 -7.36 2.25
N THR A 60 -6.92 -8.46 2.82
CA THR A 60 -8.12 -8.39 3.67
C THR A 60 -7.85 -7.61 4.96
N SER A 61 -6.68 -7.78 5.58
CA SER A 61 -6.30 -7.01 6.78
C SER A 61 -6.22 -5.51 6.51
N MET A 62 -5.70 -5.10 5.34
CA MET A 62 -5.62 -3.70 4.92
C MET A 62 -7.01 -3.11 4.71
N VAL A 63 -7.93 -3.86 4.10
CA VAL A 63 -9.33 -3.42 3.92
C VAL A 63 -10.02 -3.28 5.27
N VAL A 64 -9.91 -4.27 6.16
CA VAL A 64 -10.51 -4.21 7.51
C VAL A 64 -9.96 -3.04 8.30
N ALA A 65 -8.63 -2.85 8.31
CA ALA A 65 -8.00 -1.72 8.97
C ALA A 65 -8.45 -0.38 8.39
N GLY A 66 -8.61 -0.30 7.06
CA GLY A 66 -9.13 0.89 6.38
C GLY A 66 -10.57 1.20 6.79
N VAL A 67 -11.46 0.20 6.79
CA VAL A 67 -12.87 0.36 7.20
C VAL A 67 -12.96 0.80 8.66
N VAL A 68 -12.25 0.12 9.56
CA VAL A 68 -12.23 0.48 10.99
C VAL A 68 -11.67 1.90 11.20
N GLY A 69 -10.60 2.25 10.47
CA GLY A 69 -10.01 3.58 10.53
C GLY A 69 -10.95 4.67 10.05
N ILE A 70 -11.69 4.43 8.96
CA ILE A 70 -12.72 5.34 8.46
C ILE A 70 -13.86 5.46 9.47
N SER A 71 -14.39 4.34 9.98
CA SER A 71 -15.44 4.36 11.00
C SER A 71 -15.02 5.14 12.24
N TYR A 72 -13.76 4.99 12.69
CA TYR A 72 -13.21 5.76 13.80
C TYR A 72 -13.04 7.25 13.47
N GLY A 73 -12.60 7.59 12.26
CA GLY A 73 -12.43 8.99 11.85
C GLY A 73 -13.75 9.74 11.63
N PHE A 74 -14.85 9.03 11.39
CA PHE A 74 -16.20 9.58 11.27
C PHE A 74 -17.00 9.52 12.58
N ASP A 75 -16.44 8.95 13.65
CA ASP A 75 -17.05 8.96 14.97
C ASP A 75 -16.72 10.29 15.68
N SER A 76 -17.74 11.06 16.05
CA SER A 76 -17.56 12.36 16.74
C SER A 76 -16.86 12.24 18.08
N ARG A 77 -16.93 11.07 18.73
CA ARG A 77 -16.30 10.78 20.03
C ARG A 77 -14.83 10.37 19.90
N ALA A 78 -14.33 10.22 18.68
CA ALA A 78 -12.97 9.78 18.45
C ALA A 78 -11.94 10.81 18.95
N SER A 79 -10.97 10.32 19.73
CA SER A 79 -9.92 11.14 20.32
C SER A 79 -9.06 11.88 19.27
N ILE A 80 -9.02 11.37 18.03
CA ILE A 80 -8.27 11.97 16.93
C ILE A 80 -8.74 13.39 16.60
N HIS A 81 -10.03 13.71 16.79
CA HIS A 81 -10.53 15.07 16.60
C HIS A 81 -9.90 16.04 17.59
N LYS A 82 -9.84 15.64 18.86
CA LYS A 82 -9.27 16.45 19.94
C LYS A 82 -7.76 16.62 19.84
N TYR A 83 -7.03 15.56 19.50
CA TYR A 83 -5.57 15.54 19.57
C TYR A 83 -4.87 15.81 18.24
N VAL A 84 -5.56 15.64 17.10
CA VAL A 84 -4.96 15.79 15.76
C VAL A 84 -5.68 16.84 14.95
N PHE A 85 -6.97 16.66 14.65
CA PHE A 85 -7.67 17.54 13.70
C PHE A 85 -7.83 18.97 14.21
N VAL A 86 -8.32 19.16 15.44
CA VAL A 86 -8.51 20.52 16.00
C VAL A 86 -7.17 21.26 16.17
N PRO A 87 -6.11 20.67 16.76
CA PRO A 87 -4.79 21.31 16.80
C PRO A 87 -4.20 21.63 15.43
N LEU A 88 -4.39 20.74 14.45
CA LEU A 88 -3.92 20.97 13.08
C LEU A 88 -4.64 22.16 12.43
N LEU A 89 -5.96 22.29 12.61
CA LEU A 89 -6.73 23.44 12.12
C LEU A 89 -6.25 24.75 12.78
N HIS A 90 -6.08 24.75 14.10
CA HIS A 90 -5.60 25.94 14.82
C HIS A 90 -4.18 26.38 14.41
N TRP A 91 -3.33 25.43 14.01
CA TRP A 91 -1.98 25.73 13.57
C TRP A 91 -1.92 26.24 12.12
N THR A 92 -2.86 25.82 11.28
CA THR A 92 -2.82 26.07 9.83
C THR A 92 -3.73 27.20 9.35
N MET A 93 -4.78 27.54 10.12
CA MET A 93 -5.82 28.47 9.69
C MET A 93 -6.11 29.53 10.75
N ASP A 94 -6.60 30.69 10.30
CA ASP A 94 -7.21 31.66 11.20
C ASP A 94 -8.57 31.13 11.72
N PRO A 95 -9.07 31.63 12.86
CA PRO A 95 -10.29 31.12 13.47
C PRO A 95 -11.53 31.23 12.59
N GLU A 96 -11.64 32.29 11.78
CA GLU A 96 -12.81 32.51 10.92
C GLU A 96 -12.81 31.54 9.75
N THR A 97 -11.66 31.35 9.09
CA THR A 97 -11.51 30.34 8.03
C THR A 97 -11.76 28.93 8.59
N ALA A 98 -11.22 28.61 9.76
CA ALA A 98 -11.45 27.31 10.41
C ALA A 98 -12.95 27.07 10.70
N HIS A 99 -13.66 28.11 11.15
CA HIS A 99 -15.11 28.06 11.35
C HIS A 99 -15.86 27.81 10.04
N GLN A 100 -15.54 28.54 8.96
CA GLN A 100 -16.15 28.35 7.64
C GLN A 100 -15.90 26.95 7.07
N VAL A 101 -14.70 26.40 7.26
CA VAL A 101 -14.37 25.02 6.90
C VAL A 101 -15.24 24.04 7.70
N GLY A 102 -15.40 24.27 9.01
CA GLY A 102 -16.29 23.47 9.86
C GLY A 102 -17.73 23.46 9.36
N ILE A 103 -18.31 24.63 9.10
CA ILE A 103 -19.67 24.77 8.54
C ILE A 103 -19.78 24.04 7.20
N LYS A 104 -18.79 24.17 6.32
CA LYS A 104 -18.79 23.48 5.01
C LYS A 104 -18.71 21.96 5.15
N LEU A 105 -17.95 21.45 6.12
CA LEU A 105 -17.88 20.01 6.38
C LEU A 105 -19.20 19.47 6.93
N LEU A 106 -19.82 20.20 7.86
CA LEU A 106 -21.15 19.88 8.39
C LEU A 106 -22.21 19.88 7.29
N LYS A 107 -22.20 20.91 6.44
CA LYS A 107 -23.12 21.04 5.29
C LYS A 107 -22.98 19.91 4.26
N THR A 108 -21.76 19.40 4.05
CA THR A 108 -21.52 18.32 3.08
C THR A 108 -21.79 16.93 3.66
N GLY A 109 -22.06 16.82 4.97
CA GLY A 109 -22.25 15.54 5.66
C GLY A 109 -20.96 14.70 5.78
N LEU A 110 -19.81 15.34 5.54
CA LEU A 110 -18.47 14.77 5.75
C LEU A 110 -17.93 15.07 7.15
N SER A 111 -18.74 15.70 7.99
CA SER A 111 -18.44 15.85 9.42
C SER A 111 -18.50 14.51 10.13
N PRO A 112 -17.82 14.40 11.29
CA PRO A 112 -18.05 13.30 12.22
C PRO A 112 -19.52 13.25 12.65
N ARG A 113 -19.99 12.07 13.04
CA ARG A 113 -21.34 11.83 13.54
C ARG A 113 -21.28 11.15 14.90
N ASP A 114 -22.19 11.49 15.80
CA ASP A 114 -22.44 10.64 16.97
C ASP A 114 -23.26 9.44 16.50
N THR A 115 -22.72 8.25 16.74
CA THR A 115 -23.36 6.98 16.37
C THR A 115 -24.03 6.29 17.55
N GLN A 116 -23.90 6.85 18.76
CA GLN A 116 -24.51 6.31 19.96
C GLN A 116 -25.87 6.93 20.20
N GLU A 117 -26.79 6.11 20.69
CA GLU A 117 -28.10 6.58 21.14
C GLU A 117 -27.97 7.33 22.47
N ASP A 118 -28.77 8.37 22.63
CA ASP A 118 -28.87 9.09 23.90
C ASP A 118 -29.48 8.21 24.99
N ASP A 119 -28.99 8.34 26.21
CA ASP A 119 -29.57 7.65 27.37
C ASP A 119 -31.00 8.19 27.63
N PRO A 120 -32.03 7.33 27.78
CA PRO A 120 -33.39 7.78 28.04
C PRO A 120 -33.56 8.67 29.27
N SER A 121 -32.62 8.62 30.24
CA SER A 121 -32.61 9.50 31.41
C SER A 121 -32.27 10.96 31.09
N LEU A 122 -31.72 11.24 29.90
CA LEU A 122 -31.42 12.58 29.41
C LEU A 122 -32.60 13.24 28.70
N GLU A 123 -33.72 12.52 28.50
CA GLU A 123 -34.89 13.08 27.83
C GLU A 123 -35.45 14.30 28.60
N VAL A 124 -35.65 15.41 27.90
CA VAL A 124 -36.23 16.63 28.47
C VAL A 124 -37.46 17.07 27.69
N LYS A 125 -38.49 17.53 28.41
CA LYS A 125 -39.70 18.12 27.84
C LYS A 125 -39.71 19.63 28.05
N LEU A 126 -39.72 20.38 26.96
CA LEU A 126 -39.77 21.85 26.98
C LEU A 126 -40.62 22.34 25.80
N TRP A 127 -41.43 23.38 26.02
CA TRP A 127 -42.33 23.95 25.00
C TRP A 127 -43.23 22.94 24.27
N ASN A 128 -43.74 21.95 25.02
CA ASN A 128 -44.54 20.86 24.48
C ASN A 128 -43.80 20.03 23.39
N LYS A 129 -42.47 20.03 23.43
CA LYS A 129 -41.58 19.19 22.62
C LYS A 129 -40.76 18.30 23.54
N THR A 130 -40.36 17.15 23.02
CA THR A 130 -39.45 16.22 23.68
C THR A 130 -38.10 16.29 22.97
N PHE A 131 -37.04 16.47 23.74
CA PHE A 131 -35.65 16.47 23.29
C PHE A 131 -34.98 15.21 23.83
N SER A 132 -34.19 14.51 23.01
CA SER A 132 -33.51 13.27 23.41
C SER A 132 -32.46 13.50 24.48
N ASN A 133 -31.78 14.65 24.42
CA ASN A 133 -30.79 15.10 25.40
C ASN A 133 -30.91 16.62 25.63
N PRO A 134 -30.39 17.15 26.76
CA PRO A 134 -30.52 18.56 27.12
C PRO A 134 -29.44 19.46 26.50
N VAL A 135 -28.55 18.94 25.64
CA VAL A 135 -27.41 19.68 25.11
C VAL A 135 -27.77 20.29 23.76
N GLY A 136 -27.61 21.60 23.61
CA GLY A 136 -27.88 22.30 22.36
C GLY A 136 -26.73 23.15 21.85
N MET A 137 -26.73 23.40 20.54
CA MET A 137 -25.84 24.35 19.89
C MET A 137 -26.42 25.77 20.02
N ALA A 138 -25.63 26.68 20.58
CA ALA A 138 -26.03 28.08 20.76
C ALA A 138 -26.02 28.88 19.45
N ALA A 139 -26.79 29.96 19.41
CA ALA A 139 -26.76 30.93 18.32
C ALA A 139 -25.36 31.53 18.11
N GLY A 140 -25.13 32.02 16.91
CA GLY A 140 -23.86 32.57 16.46
C GLY A 140 -22.95 31.55 15.79
N PHE A 141 -23.17 30.25 16.00
CA PHE A 141 -22.45 29.20 15.29
C PHE A 141 -22.92 29.08 13.84
N ASP A 142 -24.20 28.80 13.61
CA ASP A 142 -24.77 28.76 12.25
C ASP A 142 -25.69 29.96 12.03
N LYS A 143 -25.13 31.04 11.48
CA LYS A 143 -25.86 32.29 11.22
C LYS A 143 -26.82 32.20 10.04
N HIS A 144 -26.59 31.24 9.14
CA HIS A 144 -27.24 31.16 7.84
C HIS A 144 -28.02 29.86 7.62
N ALA A 145 -28.20 29.05 8.66
CA ALA A 145 -28.92 27.77 8.60
C ALA A 145 -28.31 26.79 7.60
N GLU A 146 -26.99 26.81 7.41
CA GLU A 146 -26.30 26.01 6.40
C GLU A 146 -25.95 24.58 6.85
N ALA A 147 -25.87 24.34 8.15
CA ALA A 147 -25.26 23.15 8.74
C ALA A 147 -26.19 22.44 9.74
N ILE A 148 -27.50 22.72 9.73
CA ILE A 148 -28.48 22.19 10.69
C ILE A 148 -28.38 20.66 10.83
N ASP A 149 -28.48 19.93 9.73
CA ASP A 149 -28.45 18.46 9.76
C ASP A 149 -27.11 17.94 10.28
N GLY A 150 -26.00 18.55 9.86
CA GLY A 150 -24.66 18.21 10.34
C GLY A 150 -24.49 18.46 11.85
N LEU A 151 -25.16 19.48 12.39
CA LEU A 151 -25.17 19.75 13.83
C LEU A 151 -25.98 18.70 14.60
N PHE A 152 -27.13 18.29 14.10
CA PHE A 152 -27.87 17.17 14.70
C PHE A 152 -27.10 15.85 14.60
N ASP A 153 -26.42 15.61 13.48
CA ASP A 153 -25.54 14.47 13.28
C ASP A 153 -24.40 14.42 14.32
N LEU A 154 -23.96 15.55 14.88
CA LEU A 154 -22.98 15.59 15.97
C LEU A 154 -23.54 15.19 17.35
N GLY A 155 -24.86 15.03 17.49
CA GLY A 155 -25.53 14.60 18.72
C GLY A 155 -26.22 15.71 19.52
N PHE A 156 -26.36 16.93 18.98
CA PHE A 156 -27.09 18.00 19.68
C PHE A 156 -28.60 17.71 19.73
N GLY A 157 -29.23 17.84 20.90
CA GLY A 157 -30.67 17.70 21.06
C GLY A 157 -31.46 18.86 20.45
N TYR A 158 -30.87 20.06 20.35
CA TYR A 158 -31.45 21.21 19.67
C TYR A 158 -30.37 22.17 19.13
N VAL A 159 -30.73 22.98 18.13
CA VAL A 159 -29.85 23.95 17.48
C VAL A 159 -30.54 25.30 17.40
N GLU A 160 -29.87 26.34 17.89
CA GLU A 160 -30.32 27.73 17.78
C GLU A 160 -29.61 28.42 16.60
N ILE A 161 -30.39 28.86 15.61
CA ILE A 161 -29.88 29.49 14.39
C ILE A 161 -29.81 31.01 14.58
N GLY A 162 -28.79 31.64 13.99
CA GLY A 162 -28.68 33.10 13.90
C GLY A 162 -27.43 33.64 14.56
N SER A 163 -27.39 34.89 15.02
CA SER A 163 -28.48 35.88 14.98
C SER A 163 -28.75 36.38 13.56
N VAL A 164 -30.03 36.45 13.18
CA VAL A 164 -30.45 36.97 11.88
C VAL A 164 -30.95 38.40 12.03
N THR A 165 -30.42 39.32 11.22
CA THR A 165 -30.92 40.70 11.11
C THR A 165 -31.88 40.80 9.92
N PRO A 166 -32.90 41.69 9.95
CA PRO A 166 -33.83 41.85 8.82
C PRO A 166 -33.16 42.23 7.50
N LEU A 167 -32.00 42.89 7.56
CA LEU A 167 -31.18 43.27 6.41
C LEU A 167 -29.78 42.64 6.53
N PRO A 168 -29.16 42.19 5.41
CA PRO A 168 -27.77 41.76 5.39
C PRO A 168 -26.83 42.82 5.96
N GLN A 169 -25.79 42.39 6.69
CA GLN A 169 -24.77 43.25 7.31
C GLN A 169 -23.41 43.00 6.67
#